data_AF-A0A7V0W176-F1
#
_entry.id   AF-A0A7V0W176-F1
#
_cell.length_a   1.000
_cell.length_b   1.000
_cell.length_c   1.000
_cell.angle_alpha   90.00
_cell.angle_beta   90.00
_cell.angle_gamma   90.00
#
_symmetry.space_group_name_H-M   'P 1'
#
loop_
_entity.id
_entity.type
_entity.pdbx_description
1 polymer ?
#
loop_
_entity_poly.entity_id
_entity_poly.type
_entity_poly.pdbx_seq_one_letter_code
_entity_poly.pdbx_strand_id
1 'polypeptide(L)'
;MAEFEYFPEHIRKTVLEHMTPDEKIEMCFIAGSSISFSKDFVIITSKRVMVVDERTMGYLGKLYVNIKENVLIENIESIKIYKSPINKLFGQASIGLKVDRYEYLINNGSAGEINKAVKLINEIRQKLVKN
;
A
#
# COMPACT_ATOMS: atom_id res chain seq x y z
N MET A 1 15.55 -3.29 -1.81
CA MET A 1 15.28 -2.12 -0.94
C MET A 1 15.26 -2.66 0.48
N ALA A 2 16.10 -2.15 1.38
CA ALA A 2 16.39 -2.82 2.66
C ALA A 2 15.12 -3.04 3.51
N GLU A 3 14.18 -2.10 3.46
CA GLU A 3 12.92 -2.14 4.20
C GLU A 3 12.02 -3.32 3.81
N PHE A 4 12.00 -3.69 2.52
CA PHE A 4 11.17 -4.79 2.02
C PHE A 4 11.70 -6.14 2.48
N GLU A 5 13.02 -6.28 2.65
CA GLU A 5 13.66 -7.51 3.15
C GLU A 5 13.34 -7.79 4.62
N TYR A 6 12.74 -6.84 5.34
CA TYR A 6 12.25 -7.04 6.71
C TYR A 6 10.77 -7.45 6.77
N PHE A 7 10.04 -7.45 5.65
CA PHE A 7 8.66 -7.98 5.62
C PHE A 7 8.68 -9.51 5.79
N PRO A 8 7.61 -10.12 6.35
CA PRO A 8 7.51 -11.57 6.47
C PRO A 8 7.71 -12.27 5.11
N GLU A 9 8.42 -13.40 5.10
CA GLU A 9 8.82 -14.09 3.85
C GLU A 9 7.63 -14.40 2.95
N HIS A 10 6.52 -14.89 3.51
CA HIS A 10 5.32 -15.21 2.75
C HIS A 10 4.69 -13.97 2.09
N ILE A 11 4.74 -12.80 2.76
CA ILE A 11 4.29 -11.52 2.16
C ILE A 11 5.19 -11.18 0.98
N ARG A 12 6.51 -11.25 1.18
CA ARG A 12 7.47 -10.94 0.11
C ARG A 12 7.29 -11.85 -1.10
N LYS A 13 7.13 -13.15 -0.87
CA LYS A 13 6.90 -14.14 -1.93
C LYS A 13 5.64 -13.80 -2.73
N THR A 14 4.51 -13.57 -2.05
CA THR A 14 3.27 -13.19 -2.73
C THR A 14 3.40 -11.87 -3.50
N VAL A 15 4.09 -10.88 -2.95
CA VAL A 15 4.36 -9.61 -3.65
C VAL A 15 5.15 -9.85 -4.94
N LEU A 16 6.25 -10.61 -4.86
CA LEU A 16 7.12 -10.90 -6.00
C LEU A 16 6.41 -11.71 -7.09
N GLU A 17 5.50 -12.62 -6.71
CA GLU A 17 4.68 -13.39 -7.67
C GLU A 17 3.71 -12.52 -8.49
N HIS A 18 3.35 -11.33 -8.00
CA HIS A 18 2.42 -10.41 -8.67
C HIS A 18 3.12 -9.26 -9.42
N MET A 19 4.43 -9.15 -9.30
CA MET A 19 5.25 -8.15 -9.97
C MET A 19 5.63 -8.59 -11.39
N THR A 20 5.78 -7.64 -12.30
CA THR A 20 6.40 -7.92 -13.61
C THR A 20 7.94 -7.87 -13.51
N PRO A 21 8.70 -8.56 -14.39
CA PRO A 21 10.16 -8.62 -14.28
C PRO A 21 10.89 -7.27 -14.32
N ASP A 22 10.28 -6.26 -14.94
CA ASP A 22 10.80 -4.89 -15.07
C ASP A 22 10.32 -3.94 -13.95
N GLU A 23 9.48 -4.44 -13.06
CA GLU A 23 8.92 -3.69 -11.94
C GLU A 23 9.90 -3.68 -10.76
N LYS A 24 10.08 -2.49 -10.16
CA LYS A 24 10.99 -2.30 -9.02
C LYS A 24 10.21 -1.83 -7.82
N ILE A 25 10.54 -2.34 -6.63
CA ILE A 25 9.99 -1.83 -5.37
C ILE A 25 10.68 -0.50 -5.06
N GLU A 26 9.88 0.56 -4.94
CA GLU A 26 10.34 1.95 -4.73
C GLU A 26 10.09 2.41 -3.29
N MET A 27 9.08 1.85 -2.61
CA MET A 27 8.80 2.11 -1.20
C MET A 27 7.95 0.97 -0.61
N CYS A 28 8.11 0.71 0.68
CA CYS A 28 7.19 -0.14 1.43
C CYS A 28 7.06 0.36 2.87
N PHE A 29 5.88 0.17 3.47
CA PHE A 29 5.60 0.53 4.85
C PHE A 29 4.42 -0.28 5.41
N ILE A 30 4.17 -0.17 6.71
CA ILE A 30 3.05 -0.86 7.38
C ILE A 30 1.97 0.16 7.75
N ALA A 31 0.72 -0.18 7.46
CA ALA A 31 -0.48 0.57 7.79
C ALA A 31 -1.47 -0.31 8.57
N GLY A 32 -2.65 0.23 8.92
CA GLY A 32 -3.74 -0.53 9.54
C GLY A 32 -3.66 -0.75 11.05
N SER A 33 -2.70 -0.14 11.76
CA SER A 33 -2.35 -0.55 13.14
C SER A 33 -3.24 -0.02 14.28
N SER A 34 -4.29 0.77 14.02
CA SER A 34 -4.98 1.49 15.10
C SER A 34 -6.15 0.76 15.75
N ILE A 35 -6.81 -0.20 15.09
CA ILE A 35 -8.03 -0.88 15.63
C ILE A 35 -8.17 -2.34 15.18
N SER A 36 -7.77 -2.70 13.96
CA SER A 36 -7.80 -4.07 13.47
C SER A 36 -6.51 -4.82 13.81
N PHE A 37 -6.62 -6.08 14.25
CA PHE A 37 -5.46 -6.96 14.44
C PHE A 37 -4.69 -7.30 13.14
N SER A 38 -5.21 -6.89 11.98
CA SER A 38 -4.56 -7.06 10.67
C SER A 38 -3.65 -5.87 10.35
N LYS A 39 -2.39 -6.16 10.04
CA LYS A 39 -1.44 -5.21 9.48
C LYS A 39 -1.60 -5.18 7.96
N ASP A 40 -1.63 -3.98 7.40
CA ASP A 40 -1.58 -3.78 5.95
C ASP A 40 -0.13 -3.52 5.54
N PHE A 41 0.47 -4.44 4.82
CA PHE A 41 1.76 -4.27 4.17
C PHE A 41 1.54 -3.53 2.86
N VAL A 42 2.00 -2.28 2.81
CA VAL A 42 1.87 -1.42 1.63
C VAL A 42 3.16 -1.46 0.84
N ILE A 43 3.07 -1.78 -0.45
CA ILE A 43 4.18 -1.85 -1.39
C ILE A 43 3.88 -0.89 -2.53
N ILE A 44 4.78 0.04 -2.79
CA ILE A 44 4.74 0.93 -3.95
C ILE A 44 5.89 0.53 -4.85
N THR A 45 5.55 0.23 -6.10
CA THR A 45 6.51 -0.12 -7.13
C THR A 45 6.60 0.99 -8.18
N SER A 46 7.49 0.80 -9.15
CA SER A 46 7.56 1.65 -10.34
C SER A 46 6.28 1.65 -11.20
N LYS A 47 5.32 0.73 -10.95
CA LYS A 47 4.10 0.59 -11.75
C LYS A 47 2.80 0.62 -10.95
N ARG A 48 2.80 0.23 -9.69
CA ARG A 48 1.56 -0.02 -8.94
C ARG A 48 1.70 0.24 -7.45
N VAL A 49 0.56 0.36 -6.78
CA VAL A 49 0.43 0.31 -5.33
C VAL A 49 -0.27 -0.99 -4.97
N MET A 50 0.37 -1.82 -4.15
CA MET A 50 -0.23 -3.04 -3.61
C MET A 50 -0.39 -2.94 -2.10
N VAL A 51 -1.50 -3.46 -1.60
CA VAL A 51 -1.75 -3.62 -0.17
C VAL A 51 -2.01 -5.09 0.09
N VAL A 52 -1.21 -5.67 0.98
CA VAL A 52 -1.24 -7.08 1.31
C VAL A 52 -1.51 -7.22 2.80
N ASP A 53 -2.42 -8.10 3.21
CA ASP A 53 -2.64 -8.47 4.60
C ASP A 53 -2.51 -9.98 4.83
N GLU A 54 -2.33 -10.34 6.09
CA GLU A 54 -2.46 -11.72 6.55
C GLU A 54 -3.87 -11.92 7.10
N ARG A 55 -4.51 -13.00 6.67
CA ARG A 55 -5.84 -13.39 7.15
C ARG A 55 -5.84 -14.83 7.60
N THR A 56 -6.72 -15.12 8.56
CA THR A 56 -6.95 -16.49 9.04
C THR A 56 -8.20 -17.04 8.37
N MET A 57 -8.09 -18.18 7.68
CA MET A 57 -9.24 -18.94 7.17
C MET A 57 -9.96 -19.63 8.32
N GLY A 58 -10.88 -18.91 8.98
CA GLY A 58 -11.91 -19.43 9.89
C GLY A 58 -11.52 -20.62 10.77
N TYR A 59 -12.44 -21.60 10.87
CA TYR A 59 -12.33 -22.82 11.70
C TYR A 59 -11.06 -23.66 11.48
N LEU A 60 -10.32 -23.45 10.39
CA LEU A 60 -9.12 -24.21 10.05
C LEU A 60 -7.85 -23.63 10.65
N GLY A 61 -7.89 -22.40 11.19
CA GLY A 61 -6.73 -21.73 11.79
C GLY A 61 -5.55 -21.49 10.84
N LYS A 62 -5.76 -21.64 9.52
CA LYS A 62 -4.70 -21.48 8.52
C LYS A 62 -4.56 -20.01 8.15
N LEU A 63 -3.33 -19.49 8.27
CA LEU A 63 -2.95 -18.18 7.78
C LEU A 63 -2.79 -18.21 6.25
N TYR A 64 -3.32 -17.21 5.57
CA TYR A 64 -3.12 -16.98 4.15
C TYR A 64 -2.84 -15.50 3.88
N VAL A 65 -2.12 -15.27 2.80
CA VAL A 65 -1.80 -13.92 2.33
C VAL A 65 -2.90 -13.47 1.38
N ASN A 66 -3.43 -12.28 1.60
CA ASN A 66 -4.47 -11.70 0.78
C ASN A 66 -4.00 -10.36 0.20
N ILE A 67 -4.17 -10.19 -1.11
CA ILE A 67 -3.93 -8.92 -1.79
C ILE A 67 -5.23 -8.14 -1.71
N LYS A 68 -5.30 -7.20 -0.76
CA LYS A 68 -6.46 -6.32 -0.59
C LYS A 68 -6.60 -5.39 -1.79
N GLU A 69 -5.49 -4.78 -2.17
CA GLU A 69 -5.45 -3.77 -3.23
C GLU A 69 -4.27 -4.01 -4.17
N ASN A 70 -4.51 -3.79 -5.46
CA ASN A 70 -3.51 -3.92 -6.52
C ASN A 70 -3.83 -2.90 -7.61
N VAL A 71 -3.32 -1.67 -7.45
CA VAL A 71 -3.72 -0.50 -8.23
C VAL A 71 -2.58 -0.04 -9.11
N LEU A 72 -2.76 -0.12 -10.43
CA LEU A 72 -1.80 0.45 -11.38
C LEU A 72 -1.75 1.97 -11.24
N ILE A 73 -0.55 2.52 -11.15
CA ILE A 73 -0.31 3.96 -10.92
C ILE A 73 -0.84 4.80 -12.08
N GLU A 74 -0.78 4.28 -13.32
CA GLU A 74 -1.33 4.95 -14.51
C GLU A 74 -2.86 5.14 -14.45
N ASN A 75 -3.57 4.25 -13.73
CA ASN A 75 -5.01 4.30 -13.58
C ASN A 75 -5.47 5.22 -12.43
N ILE A 76 -4.54 5.75 -11.63
CA ILE A 76 -4.87 6.66 -10.54
C ILE A 76 -5.18 8.03 -11.15
N GLU A 77 -6.41 8.51 -10.96
CA GLU A 77 -6.87 9.82 -11.42
C GLU A 77 -6.46 10.92 -10.43
N SER A 78 -6.72 10.68 -9.15
CA SER A 78 -6.40 11.63 -8.08
C SER A 78 -6.03 10.91 -6.78
N ILE A 79 -5.30 11.61 -5.92
CA ILE A 79 -4.84 11.10 -4.62
C ILE A 79 -5.29 12.07 -3.54
N LYS A 80 -5.91 11.56 -2.48
CA LYS A 80 -6.34 12.34 -1.33
C LYS A 80 -5.68 11.84 -0.05
N ILE A 81 -5.36 12.76 0.86
CA ILE A 81 -4.88 12.42 2.20
C ILE A 81 -5.98 12.76 3.20
N TYR A 82 -6.45 11.74 3.91
CA TYR A 82 -7.44 11.87 4.97
C TYR A 82 -6.76 11.89 6.34
N LYS A 83 -7.11 12.89 7.16
CA LYS A 83 -6.61 13.03 8.54
C LYS A 83 -7.81 13.20 9.46
N SER A 84 -8.39 12.09 9.93
CA SER A 84 -9.40 12.15 10.99
C SER A 84 -8.79 12.75 12.27
N PRO A 85 -9.59 13.32 13.18
CA PRO A 85 -9.09 13.82 14.46
C PRO A 85 -8.34 12.74 15.26
N ILE A 86 -8.81 11.50 15.21
CA ILE A 86 -8.18 10.34 15.83
C ILE A 86 -6.82 10.06 15.16
N ASN A 87 -6.76 10.08 13.83
CA ASN A 87 -5.51 9.88 13.10
C ASN A 87 -4.48 10.96 13.44
N LYS A 88 -4.90 12.23 13.58
CA LYS A 88 -4.00 13.31 13.99
C LYS A 88 -3.40 13.08 15.38
N LEU A 89 -4.21 12.58 16.33
CA LEU A 89 -3.74 12.28 17.69
C LEU A 89 -2.68 11.18 17.70
N PHE A 90 -2.82 10.16 16.83
CA PHE A 90 -1.85 9.06 16.71
C PHE A 90 -0.74 9.31 15.69
N GLY A 91 -0.63 10.52 15.12
CA GLY A 91 0.36 10.83 14.08
C GLY A 91 0.16 10.05 12.78
N GLN A 92 -1.06 9.55 12.53
CA GLN A 92 -1.43 8.74 11.39
C GLN A 92 -2.18 9.55 10.33
N ALA A 93 -2.27 9.00 9.13
CA ALA A 93 -3.09 9.48 8.03
C ALA A 93 -3.57 8.30 7.18
N SER A 94 -4.47 8.57 6.24
CA SER A 94 -4.96 7.60 5.27
C SER A 94 -4.84 8.17 3.87
N ILE A 95 -4.61 7.31 2.88
CA ILE A 95 -4.55 7.69 1.46
C ILE A 95 -5.79 7.13 0.78
N GLY A 96 -6.45 7.97 -0.02
CA GLY A 96 -7.41 7.55 -1.04
C GLY A 96 -6.80 7.64 -2.43
N LEU A 97 -6.85 6.54 -3.17
CA LEU A 97 -6.45 6.45 -4.57
C LEU A 97 -7.71 6.34 -5.43
N LYS A 98 -8.06 7.41 -6.14
CA LYS A 98 -9.23 7.45 -7.02
C LYS A 98 -8.91 6.77 -8.34
N VAL A 99 -9.68 5.75 -8.70
CA VAL A 99 -9.56 4.99 -9.96
C VAL A 99 -10.98 4.80 -10.51
N ASP A 100 -11.29 5.42 -11.66
CA ASP A 100 -12.63 5.45 -12.25
C ASP A 100 -13.70 5.78 -11.18
N ARG A 101 -14.70 4.92 -10.96
CA ARG A 101 -15.79 5.17 -10.00
C ARG A 101 -15.42 4.84 -8.56
N TYR A 102 -14.27 4.22 -8.32
CA TYR A 102 -13.88 3.68 -7.01
C TYR A 102 -12.77 4.50 -6.35
N GLU A 103 -12.71 4.46 -5.02
CA GLU A 103 -11.60 5.02 -4.25
C GLU A 103 -11.04 3.92 -3.34
N TYR A 104 -9.77 3.57 -3.56
CA TYR A 104 -9.05 2.59 -2.76
C TYR A 104 -8.43 3.27 -1.54
N LEU A 105 -8.67 2.71 -0.35
CA LEU A 105 -8.29 3.33 0.92
C LEU A 105 -7.18 2.56 1.63
N ILE A 106 -6.07 3.25 1.86
CA ILE A 106 -4.96 2.77 2.70
C ILE A 106 -5.04 3.50 4.03
N ASN A 107 -5.48 2.79 5.07
CA ASN A 107 -5.84 3.41 6.34
C ASN A 107 -4.71 3.35 7.38
N ASN A 108 -4.65 4.36 8.23
CA ASN A 108 -3.84 4.35 9.47
C ASN A 108 -2.33 4.10 9.27
N GLY A 109 -1.74 4.63 8.19
CA GLY A 109 -0.28 4.68 8.03
C GLY A 109 0.31 5.88 8.78
N SER A 110 1.62 5.85 9.09
CA SER A 110 2.30 7.02 9.65
C SER A 110 2.16 8.21 8.72
N ALA A 111 1.82 9.39 9.24
CA ALA A 111 1.66 10.59 8.41
C ALA A 111 2.92 10.90 7.58
N GLY A 112 4.12 10.60 8.10
CA GLY A 112 5.37 10.76 7.38
C GLY A 112 5.50 9.83 6.17
N GLU A 113 5.18 8.55 6.36
CA GLU A 113 5.19 7.54 5.29
C GLU A 113 4.12 7.84 4.24
N ILE A 114 2.93 8.23 4.68
CA ILE A 114 1.83 8.62 3.79
C ILE A 114 2.23 9.79 2.90
N ASN A 115 2.84 10.84 3.44
CA ASN A 115 3.31 11.97 2.62
C ASN A 115 4.41 11.55 1.63
N LYS A 116 5.37 10.71 2.06
CA LYS A 116 6.42 10.17 1.18
C LYS A 116 5.83 9.33 0.05
N ALA A 117 4.88 8.46 0.37
CA ALA A 117 4.15 7.62 -0.58
C ALA A 117 3.41 8.46 -1.62
N VAL A 118 2.63 9.46 -1.20
CA VAL A 118 1.90 10.33 -2.14
C VAL A 118 2.86 11.10 -3.05
N LYS A 119 3.96 11.61 -2.52
CA LYS A 119 5.01 12.27 -3.32
C LYS A 119 5.58 11.32 -4.36
N LEU A 120 6.00 10.12 -3.95
CA LEU A 120 6.57 9.10 -4.82
C LEU A 120 5.60 8.68 -5.93
N ILE A 121 4.34 8.39 -5.61
CA ILE A 121 3.33 8.00 -6.60
C ILE A 121 3.16 9.12 -7.64
N ASN A 122 3.09 10.39 -7.22
CA ASN A 122 2.99 11.50 -8.16
C ASN A 122 4.23 11.66 -9.04
N GLU A 123 5.44 11.45 -8.50
CA GLU A 123 6.68 11.46 -9.28
C GLU A 123 6.69 10.35 -10.35
N ILE A 124 6.22 9.15 -10.00
CA ILE A 124 6.09 8.04 -10.95
C ILE A 124 5.05 8.39 -12.03
N ARG A 125 3.87 8.88 -11.66
CA ARG A 125 2.81 9.31 -12.61
C ARG A 125 3.34 10.33 -13.61
N GLN A 126 4.07 11.34 -13.15
CA GLN A 126 4.64 12.37 -14.02
C GLN A 126 5.67 11.82 -15.00
N LYS A 127 6.43 10.77 -14.62
CA LYS A 127 7.38 10.11 -15.52
C LYS A 127 6.64 9.30 -16.60
N LEU A 128 5.52 8.66 -16.27
CA LEU A 128 4.73 7.88 -17.22
C LEU A 128 4.08 8.74 -18.31
N VAL A 129 3.68 9.98 -18.00
CA VAL A 129 3.08 10.90 -19.00
C VAL A 129 4.13 11.49 -19.96
N LYS A 130 5.41 11.50 -19.57
CA LYS A 130 6.50 12.09 -20.37
C LYS A 130 7.14 11.11 -21.36
N ASN A 131 6.80 9.83 -21.27
CA ASN A 131 7.28 8.76 -22.15
C ASN A 131 6.16 8.32 -23.08
#